data_AF-A0A2E1XCM4-F1
#
_entry.id   AF-A0A2E1XCM4-F1
#
_cell.length_a   1.000
_cell.length_b   1.000
_cell.length_c   1.000
_cell.angle_alpha   90.00
_cell.angle_beta   90.00
_cell.angle_gamma   90.00
#
_symmetry.space_group_name_H-M   'P 1'
#
loop_
_entity.id
_entity.type
_entity.pdbx_description
1 polymer ?
#
loop_
_entity_poly.entity_id
_entity_poly.type
_entity_poly.pdbx_seq_one_letter_code
_entity_poly.pdbx_strand_id
1 'polypeptide(L)'
;MTETARTQHPDPESLCCESMQAALEMNCSEHDDPFECPDSLIAYNEGLNQFALIVHDGGRDVILIRYCPWCGAALGQTSDEEEE
;
A
#
# COMPACT_ATOMS: atom_id res chain seq x y z
N MET A 1 12.87 -23.40 4.11
CA MET A 1 12.45 -22.76 2.86
C MET A 1 11.39 -21.77 3.27
N THR A 2 11.77 -20.53 3.54
CA THR A 2 10.80 -19.47 3.87
C THR A 2 10.21 -19.01 2.54
N GLU A 3 8.93 -19.32 2.32
CA GLU A 3 8.17 -18.70 1.24
C GLU A 3 8.25 -17.18 1.44
N THR A 4 8.82 -16.48 0.47
CA THR A 4 8.79 -15.02 0.45
C THR A 4 7.34 -14.61 0.26
N ALA A 5 6.75 -13.98 1.29
CA ALA A 5 5.40 -13.45 1.20
C ALA A 5 5.29 -12.50 -0.01
N ARG A 6 4.24 -12.65 -0.81
CA ARG A 6 3.95 -11.71 -1.91
C ARG A 6 3.57 -10.37 -1.28
N THR A 7 4.25 -9.29 -1.64
CA THR A 7 3.96 -7.95 -1.12
C THR A 7 3.99 -6.93 -2.25
N GLN A 8 3.22 -5.85 -2.09
CA GLN A 8 3.20 -4.74 -3.04
C GLN A 8 4.46 -3.87 -2.96
N HIS A 9 5.13 -3.80 -1.81
CA HIS A 9 6.27 -2.90 -1.58
C HIS A 9 7.60 -3.62 -1.85
N PRO A 10 8.55 -3.03 -2.60
CA PRO A 10 9.82 -3.68 -2.94
C PRO A 10 10.75 -3.89 -1.72
N ASP A 11 10.56 -3.12 -0.65
CA ASP A 11 11.30 -3.23 0.61
C ASP A 11 10.34 -3.17 1.83
N PRO A 12 9.65 -4.27 2.17
CA PRO A 12 8.62 -4.26 3.22
C PRO A 12 9.17 -4.04 4.63
N GLU A 13 10.45 -4.31 4.89
CA GLU A 13 11.08 -4.10 6.20
C GLU A 13 11.37 -2.61 6.47
N SER A 14 11.39 -1.78 5.43
CA SER A 14 11.53 -0.32 5.56
C SER A 14 10.25 0.42 6.01
N LEU A 15 9.12 -0.29 6.07
CA LEU A 15 7.83 0.32 6.42
C LEU A 15 7.77 0.71 7.90
N CYS A 16 6.97 1.73 8.19
CA CYS A 16 6.95 2.37 9.51
C CYS A 16 6.45 1.49 10.66
N CYS A 17 5.68 0.43 10.38
CA CYS A 17 5.19 -0.51 11.39
C CYS A 17 4.72 -1.83 10.75
N GLU A 18 4.63 -2.87 11.57
CA GLU A 18 4.15 -4.21 11.18
C GLU A 18 2.74 -4.19 10.58
N SER A 19 1.85 -3.30 11.06
CA SER A 19 0.50 -3.19 10.50
C SER A 19 0.50 -2.67 9.06
N MET A 20 1.40 -1.74 8.72
CA MET A 20 1.56 -1.27 7.35
C MET A 20 2.18 -2.34 6.46
N GLN A 21 3.16 -3.09 6.99
CA GLN A 21 3.75 -4.24 6.29
C GLN A 21 2.69 -5.29 5.95
N ALA A 22 1.93 -5.74 6.96
CA ALA A 22 0.87 -6.72 6.79
C ALA A 22 -0.23 -6.25 5.82
N ALA A 23 -0.57 -4.95 5.82
CA ALA A 23 -1.58 -4.40 4.92
C ALA A 23 -1.17 -4.40 3.43
N LEU A 24 0.13 -4.54 3.15
CA LEU A 24 0.67 -4.63 1.79
C LEU A 24 1.02 -6.07 1.39
N GLU A 25 0.82 -7.05 2.27
CA GLU A 25 0.95 -8.46 1.95
C GLU A 25 -0.25 -8.93 1.12
N MET A 26 0.04 -9.62 0.02
CA MET A 26 -0.95 -10.23 -0.88
C MET A 26 -1.09 -11.72 -0.54
N ASN A 27 -1.69 -11.98 0.61
CA ASN A 27 -1.90 -13.34 1.14
C ASN A 27 -3.16 -14.04 0.57
N CYS A 28 -3.95 -13.35 -0.26
CA CYS A 28 -5.13 -13.93 -0.91
C CYS A 28 -4.69 -14.94 -1.98
N SER A 29 -5.15 -16.19 -1.88
CA SER A 29 -4.86 -17.21 -2.90
C SER A 29 -5.76 -17.10 -4.14
N GLU A 30 -6.83 -16.31 -4.07
CA GLU A 30 -7.82 -16.16 -5.15
C GLU A 30 -7.55 -14.96 -6.07
N HIS A 31 -6.83 -13.95 -5.57
CA HIS A 31 -6.60 -12.70 -6.30
C HIS A 31 -5.12 -12.35 -6.33
N ASP A 32 -4.61 -12.08 -7.54
CA ASP A 32 -3.23 -11.67 -7.75
C ASP A 32 -3.03 -10.15 -7.73
N ASP A 33 -4.14 -9.40 -7.81
CA ASP A 33 -4.20 -7.95 -7.83
C ASP A 33 -4.91 -7.45 -6.54
N PRO A 34 -4.30 -6.54 -5.76
CA PRO A 34 -4.94 -5.98 -4.57
C PRO A 34 -6.25 -5.23 -4.89
N PHE A 35 -6.43 -4.69 -6.10
CA PHE A 35 -7.68 -4.03 -6.49
C PHE A 35 -8.83 -5.00 -6.75
N GLU A 36 -8.54 -6.29 -6.98
CA GLU A 36 -9.57 -7.33 -7.14
C GLU A 36 -9.89 -8.01 -5.80
N CYS A 37 -9.06 -7.80 -4.78
CA CYS A 37 -9.20 -8.43 -3.47
C CYS A 37 -10.00 -7.53 -2.50
N PRO A 38 -11.18 -7.96 -2.02
CA PRO A 38 -12.00 -7.15 -1.10
C PRO A 38 -11.36 -6.96 0.29
N ASP A 39 -10.40 -7.82 0.65
CA ASP A 39 -9.66 -7.74 1.92
C ASP A 39 -8.42 -6.84 1.83
N SER A 40 -8.00 -6.43 0.62
CA SER A 40 -6.88 -5.50 0.44
C SER A 40 -7.33 -4.08 0.73
N LEU A 41 -6.62 -3.39 1.64
CA LEU A 41 -6.98 -2.03 2.06
C LEU A 41 -6.04 -0.96 1.52
N ILE A 42 -4.74 -1.24 1.45
CA ILE A 42 -3.72 -0.28 1.01
C ILE A 42 -3.24 -0.66 -0.38
N ALA A 43 -3.12 0.34 -1.26
CA ALA A 43 -2.38 0.24 -2.51
C ALA A 43 -1.05 1.01 -2.38
N TYR A 44 0.03 0.41 -2.87
CA TYR A 44 1.31 1.08 -3.05
C TYR A 44 1.63 1.28 -4.53
N ASN A 45 2.03 2.49 -4.91
CA ASN A 45 2.52 2.80 -6.25
C ASN A 45 4.04 3.02 -6.19
N GLU A 46 4.81 2.06 -6.71
CA GLU A 46 6.28 2.11 -6.74
C GLU A 46 6.81 3.30 -7.56
N GLY A 47 6.17 3.63 -8.70
CA GLY A 47 6.62 4.71 -9.57
C GLY A 47 6.47 6.11 -8.96
N LEU A 48 5.50 6.30 -8.07
CA LEU A 48 5.24 7.56 -7.36
C LEU A 48 5.71 7.52 -5.91
N ASN A 49 6.13 6.36 -5.40
CA ASN A 49 6.39 6.10 -3.99
C ASN A 49 5.26 6.57 -3.06
N GLN A 50 4.01 6.27 -3.45
CA GLN A 50 2.80 6.75 -2.77
C GLN A 50 1.97 5.59 -2.23
N PHE A 51 1.31 5.88 -1.11
CA PHE A 51 0.36 4.97 -0.46
C PHE A 51 -1.05 5.54 -0.60
N ALA A 52 -2.02 4.67 -0.82
CA ALA A 52 -3.41 5.05 -0.95
C ALA A 52 -4.34 4.01 -0.29
N LEU A 53 -5.51 4.45 0.15
CA LEU A 53 -6.62 3.58 0.54
C LEU A 53 -7.36 3.15 -0.72
N ILE A 54 -7.60 1.85 -0.90
CA ILE A 54 -8.43 1.33 -1.98
C ILE A 54 -9.90 1.63 -1.69
N VAL A 55 -10.62 2.15 -2.68
CA VAL A 55 -12.07 2.33 -2.62
C VAL A 55 -12.73 1.16 -3.36
N HIS A 56 -13.42 0.31 -2.61
CA HIS A 56 -14.12 -0.87 -3.14
C HIS A 56 -15.50 -0.53 -3.69
N ASP A 57 -15.55 0.29 -4.74
CA ASP A 57 -16.79 0.70 -5.43
C ASP A 57 -17.03 -0.04 -6.75
N GLY A 58 -16.18 -1.01 -7.08
CA GLY A 58 -16.17 -1.75 -8.35
C GLY A 58 -15.21 -1.18 -9.41
N GLY A 59 -14.48 -0.12 -9.09
CA GLY A 59 -13.40 0.45 -9.90
C GLY A 59 -12.00 0.23 -9.32
N ARG A 60 -11.07 1.12 -9.69
CA ARG A 60 -9.70 1.19 -9.15
C ARG A 60 -9.45 2.53 -8.44
N ASP A 61 -10.51 3.09 -7.89
CA ASP A 61 -10.46 4.39 -7.24
C ASP A 61 -9.70 4.27 -5.92
N VAL A 62 -8.94 5.32 -5.60
CA VAL A 62 -8.10 5.37 -4.41
C VAL A 62 -8.14 6.73 -3.75
N ILE A 63 -7.89 6.75 -2.44
CA ILE A 63 -7.69 7.98 -1.67
C ILE A 63 -6.23 8.02 -1.21
N LEU A 64 -5.46 8.99 -1.71
CA LEU A 64 -4.06 9.17 -1.31
C LEU A 64 -3.96 9.45 0.20
N ILE A 65 -3.03 8.77 0.87
CA ILE A 65 -2.72 8.98 2.29
C ILE A 65 -1.27 9.40 2.47
N ARG A 66 -1.05 10.39 3.34
CA ARG A 66 0.30 10.89 3.69
C ARG A 66 0.79 10.40 5.05
N TYR A 67 -0.08 9.74 5.82
CA TYR A 67 0.23 9.22 7.15
C TYR A 67 -0.31 7.81 7.31
N CYS A 68 0.44 6.98 8.04
CA CYS A 68 0.07 5.62 8.39
C CYS A 68 -1.23 5.60 9.20
N PRO A 69 -2.28 4.88 8.77
CA PRO A 69 -3.53 4.78 9.53
C PRO A 69 -3.37 4.13 10.91
N TRP A 70 -2.28 3.39 11.12
CA TRP A 70 -2.04 2.63 12.35
C TRP A 70 -1.13 3.35 13.34
N CYS A 71 0.05 3.80 12.91
CA CYS A 71 1.04 4.42 13.81
C CYS A 71 1.18 5.94 13.66
N GLY A 72 0.53 6.54 12.65
CA GLY A 72 0.58 7.99 12.41
C GLY A 72 1.91 8.51 11.82
N ALA A 73 2.86 7.63 11.50
CA ALA A 73 4.11 8.04 10.83
C ALA A 73 3.82 8.62 9.43
N ALA A 74 4.59 9.63 9.01
CA ALA A 74 4.52 10.14 7.65
C ALA A 74 4.98 9.06 6.66
N LEU A 75 4.28 8.93 5.53
CA LEU A 75 4.53 7.91 4.51
C LEU A 75 5.16 8.56 3.28
N GLY A 76 6.47 8.35 3.11
CA GLY A 76 7.22 8.95 2.01
C GLY A 76 7.25 10.48 2.04
N GLN A 77 8.17 11.07 1.27
CA GLN A 77 8.14 12.50 1.05
C GLN A 77 7.18 12.76 -0.10
N THR A 78 6.24 13.66 0.11
CA THR A 78 5.71 14.38 -1.04
C THR A 78 6.90 15.14 -1.60
N SER A 79 7.32 14.80 -2.81
CA SER A 79 7.84 15.84 -3.67
C SER A 79 6.70 16.84 -3.76
N ASP A 80 6.72 17.85 -2.88
CA ASP A 80 6.09 19.12 -3.18
C ASP A 80 6.91 19.69 -4.35
N GLU A 81 6.78 19.07 -5.53
CA GLU A 81 6.91 19.82 -6.77
C GLU A 81 5.63 20.63 -6.80
N GLU A 82 5.75 21.84 -6.24
CA GLU A 82 4.98 23.00 -6.63
C GLU A 82 4.91 22.99 -8.16
N GLU A 83 3.82 22.48 -8.74
CA GLU A 83 3.45 22.85 -10.10
C GLU A 83 2.96 24.30 -10.03
N GLU A 84 3.89 25.23 -10.30
CA GLU A 84 3.59 26.60 -10.76
C GLU A 84 2.78 26.59 -12.07
#